data_AF-A0A183HWT9-F1
#
_entry.id   AF-A0A183HWT9-F1
#
_cell.length_a   1.000
_cell.length_b   1.000
_cell.length_c   1.000
_cell.angle_alpha   90.00
_cell.angle_beta   90.00
_cell.angle_gamma   90.00
#
_symmetry.space_group_name_H-M   'P 1'
#
loop_
_entity.id
_entity.type
_entity.pdbx_description
1 polymer ?
#
loop_
_entity_poly.entity_id
_entity_poly.type
_entity_poly.pdbx_seq_one_letter_code
_entity_poly.pdbx_strand_id
1 'polypeptide(L)' 'MTNRVSGLMLCNHTNSASIFQESLNQCETLLKKKAYLDQFLKEDSDIMDMLTDAVERVKETVQTYRNATKPDFIEMN' A
#
# COMPACT_ATOMS: atom_id res chain seq x y z
N MET A 1 -46.03 -3.02 2.63
CA MET A 1 -44.85 -3.77 3.14
C MET A 1 -43.73 -3.60 2.14
N THR A 2 -42.66 -2.90 2.52
CA THR A 2 -41.51 -2.65 1.64
C THR A 2 -40.56 -3.83 1.78
N ASN A 3 -40.49 -4.70 0.79
CA ASN A 3 -39.48 -5.77 0.75
C ASN A 3 -38.12 -5.11 0.52
N ARG A 4 -37.33 -4.93 1.59
CA ARG A 4 -35.98 -4.38 1.48
C ARG A 4 -35.05 -5.50 1.04
N VAL A 5 -34.73 -5.54 -0.25
CA VAL A 5 -33.70 -6.41 -0.81
C VAL A 5 -32.33 -5.74 -0.57
N SER A 6 -31.39 -6.47 0.02
CA SER A 6 -29.99 -6.06 0.15
C SER A 6 -29.09 -6.96 -0.69
N GLY A 7 -27.98 -6.40 -1.19
CA GLY A 7 -26.95 -7.13 -1.93
C GLY A 7 -25.56 -6.69 -1.46
N LEU A 8 -24.64 -7.65 -1.37
CA LEU A 8 -23.23 -7.44 -1.06
C LEU A 8 -22.40 -7.93 -2.25
N MET A 9 -21.48 -7.11 -2.71
CA MET A 9 -20.54 -7.46 -3.77
C MET A 9 -19.14 -7.53 -3.19
N LEU A 10 -18.51 -8.70 -3.31
CA LEU A 10 -17.09 -8.87 -3.01
C LEU A 10 -16.32 -8.79 -4.33
N CYS A 11 -15.45 -7.79 -4.45
CA CYS A 11 -14.65 -7.56 -5.64
C CYS A 11 -13.17 -7.51 -5.30
N ASN A 12 -12.36 -8.18 -6.11
CA ASN A 12 -10.93 -7.93 -6.18
C ASN A 12 -10.67 -7.10 -7.44
N HIS A 13 -10.40 -5.80 -7.26
CA HIS A 13 -10.20 -4.86 -8.35
C HIS A 13 -8.83 -4.19 -8.20
N THR A 14 -8.04 -4.12 -9.27
CA THR A 14 -6.66 -3.62 -9.26
C THR A 14 -6.53 -2.15 -8.86
N ASN A 15 -7.64 -1.38 -8.89
CA ASN A 15 -7.70 -0.03 -8.36
C ASN A 15 -7.42 0.08 -6.85
N SER A 16 -7.40 -1.04 -6.09
CA SER A 16 -6.89 -1.05 -4.71
C SER A 16 -5.48 -0.47 -4.60
N ALA A 17 -4.67 -0.58 -5.66
CA ALA A 17 -3.35 0.04 -5.77
C ALA A 17 -3.34 1.56 -5.55
N SER A 18 -4.43 2.25 -5.88
CA SER A 18 -4.52 3.70 -5.71
C SER A 18 -4.53 4.08 -4.22
N ILE A 19 -5.20 3.29 -3.37
CA ILE A 19 -5.21 3.50 -1.91
C ILE A 19 -3.81 3.30 -1.34
N PHE A 20 -3.13 2.21 -1.74
CA PHE A 20 -1.76 1.94 -1.31
C PHE A 20 -0.78 3.03 -1.75
N GLN A 21 -0.93 3.55 -2.98
CA GLN A 21 -0.10 4.65 -3.49
C GLN A 21 -0.28 5.94 -2.66
N GLU A 22 -1.51 6.28 -2.27
CA GLU A 22 -1.76 7.45 -1.42
C GLU A 22 -1.15 7.29 -0.02
N SER A 23 -1.32 6.13 0.61
CA SER A 23 -0.69 5.83 1.90
C SER A 23 0.84 5.86 1.81
N LEU A 24 1.40 5.33 0.73
CA LEU A 24 2.83 5.35 0.45
C LEU A 24 3.36 6.78 0.35
N ASN A 25 2.70 7.64 -0.44
CA ASN A 25 3.11 9.05 -0.60
C ASN A 25 3.12 9.80 0.74
N GLN A 26 2.13 9.54 1.59
CA GLN A 26 2.07 10.12 2.93
C GLN A 26 3.21 9.62 3.81
N CYS A 27 3.46 8.31 3.81
CA CYS A 27 4.54 7.68 4.57
C CYS A 27 5.91 8.23 4.14
N GLU A 28 6.23 8.23 2.84
CA GLU A 28 7.49 8.77 2.32
C GLU A 28 7.67 10.26 2.68
N THR A 29 6.58 11.05 2.67
CA THR A 29 6.64 12.46 3.06
C THR A 29 7.02 12.62 4.53
N LEU A 30 6.48 11.79 5.42
CA LEU A 30 6.81 11.80 6.85
C LEU A 30 8.26 11.35 7.08
N LEU A 31 8.67 10.25 6.44
CA LEU A 31 10.03 9.72 6.54
C LEU A 31 11.07 10.72 6.02
N LYS A 32 10.81 11.35 4.86
CA LYS A 32 11.70 12.37 4.28
C LYS A 32 11.88 13.58 5.19
N LYS A 33 10.82 13.95 5.93
CA LYS A 33 10.86 15.04 6.93
C LYS A 33 11.39 14.58 8.28
N LYS A 34 11.69 13.29 8.45
CA LYS A 34 11.98 12.65 9.74
C LYS A 34 10.95 12.98 10.82
N ALA A 35 9.69 13.13 10.42
CA ALA A 35 8.63 13.57 11.31
C ALA A 35 8.14 12.40 12.17
N TYR A 36 7.96 12.66 13.48
CA TYR A 36 7.41 11.71 14.45
C TYR A 36 8.25 10.43 14.69
N LEU A 37 9.52 10.40 14.26
CA LEU A 37 10.38 9.21 14.39
C LEU A 37 11.03 9.05 15.77
N ASP A 38 11.15 10.12 16.55
CA ASP A 38 11.90 10.10 17.82
C ASP A 38 11.37 9.10 18.85
N GLN A 39 10.07 8.81 18.86
CA GLN A 39 9.50 7.81 19.76
C GLN A 39 9.77 6.38 19.27
N PHE A 40 9.64 6.14 17.97
CA PHE A 40 9.96 4.85 17.36
C PHE A 40 11.44 4.49 17.55
N LEU A 41 12.34 5.44 17.30
CA LEU A 41 13.79 5.26 17.45
C LEU A 41 14.24 5.00 18.90
N LYS A 42 13.44 5.42 19.88
CA LYS A 42 13.72 5.12 21.30
C LYS A 42 13.37 3.69 21.68
N GLU A 43 12.35 3.13 21.03
CA GLU A 43 11.91 1.75 21.27
C GLU A 43 12.74 0.75 20.47
N ASP A 44 13.09 1.10 19.24
CA ASP A 44 13.90 0.28 18.34
C ASP A 44 14.80 1.17 17.47
N SER A 45 16.12 1.04 17.61
CA SER A 45 17.09 1.80 16.81
C SER A 45 17.10 1.42 15.34
N ASP A 46 16.68 0.18 15.03
CA ASP A 46 16.77 -0.42 13.70
C ASP A 46 15.43 -0.29 12.94
N ILE A 47 14.43 0.37 13.56
CA ILE A 47 13.10 0.58 12.99
C ILE A 47 13.13 1.30 11.63
N MET A 48 14.17 2.10 11.37
CA MET A 48 14.32 2.81 10.10
C MET A 48 14.57 1.87 8.93
N ASP A 49 15.34 0.81 9.15
CA ASP A 49 15.61 -0.19 8.12
C ASP A 49 14.33 -0.99 7.82
N MET A 50 13.58 -1.37 8.87
CA MET A 50 12.28 -2.02 8.71
C MET A 50 11.25 -1.12 8.00
N LEU A 51 11.17 0.16 8.36
CA LEU A 51 10.26 1.10 7.70
C LEU A 51 10.62 1.29 6.22
N THR A 52 11.92 1.31 5.91
CA THR A 52 12.40 1.42 4.53
C THR A 52 12.05 0.16 3.73
N ASP A 53 12.28 -1.04 4.26
CA ASP A 53 11.89 -2.30 3.62
C ASP A 53 10.37 -2.38 3.39
N ALA A 54 9.57 -1.97 4.39
CA ALA A 54 8.12 -1.94 4.26
C ALA A 54 7.65 -1.00 3.15
N VAL A 55 8.25 0.19 3.04
CA VAL A 55 7.97 1.14 1.95
C VAL A 55 8.28 0.54 0.59
N GLU A 56 9.41 -0.13 0.44
CA GLU A 56 9.79 -0.80 -0.82
C GLU A 56 8.83 -1.96 -1.17
N ARG A 57 8.43 -2.78 -0.21
CA ARG A 57 7.44 -3.85 -0.44
C ARG A 57 6.08 -3.32 -0.88
N VAL A 58 5.63 -2.21 -0.32
CA VAL A 58 4.37 -1.57 -0.74
C VAL A 58 4.50 -1.00 -2.15
N LYS A 59 5.64 -0.41 -2.52
CA LYS A 59 5.92 0.03 -3.90
C LYS A 59 5.84 -1.11 -4.91
N GLU A 60 6.51 -2.22 -4.61
CA GLU A 60 6.49 -3.43 -5.45
C GLU A 60 5.06 -3.98 -5.58
N THR A 61 4.28 -3.95 -4.50
CA THR A 61 2.88 -4.37 -4.51
C THR A 61 2.05 -3.47 -5.44
N VAL A 62 2.18 -2.15 -5.33
CA VAL A 62 1.52 -1.20 -6.23
C VAL A 62 1.92 -1.47 -7.67
N GLN A 63 3.21 -1.65 -7.94
CA GLN A 63 3.71 -1.94 -9.29
C GLN A 63 3.14 -3.26 -9.82
N THR A 64 3.03 -4.28 -8.97
CA THR A 64 2.43 -5.57 -9.31
C THR A 64 0.98 -5.42 -9.72
N TYR A 65 0.17 -4.66 -8.96
CA TYR A 65 -1.21 -4.37 -9.34
C TYR A 65 -1.33 -3.59 -10.65
N ARG A 66 -0.39 -2.68 -10.94
CA ARG A 66 -0.34 -1.94 -12.21
C ARG A 66 0.08 -2.85 -13.37
N ASN A 67 1.03 -3.76 -13.15
CA ASN A 67 1.42 -4.73 -14.16
C ASN A 67 0.29 -5.73 -14.43
N ALA A 68 -0.48 -6.10 -13.41
CA ALA A 68 -1.65 -6.98 -13.54
C ALA A 68 -2.78 -6.42 -14.43
N THR A 69 -2.75 -5.14 -14.81
CA THR A 69 -3.69 -4.59 -15.80
C THR A 69 -3.21 -4.76 -17.24
N LYS A 70 -1.99 -5.26 -17.46
CA LYS A 70 -1.42 -5.46 -18.79
C LYS A 70 -1.68 -6.90 -19.27
N PRO A 71 -1.85 -7.09 -20.59
CA PRO A 71 -2.13 -8.42 -21.15
C PRO A 71 -0.95 -9.41 -21.02
N ASP A 72 0.28 -8.90 -20.91
CA ASP A 72 1.54 -9.64 -20.81
C ASP A 72 1.99 -9.89 -19.36
N PHE A 73 1.14 -9.61 -18.37
CA PHE A 73 1.48 -9.75 -16.94
C PHE A 73 2.05 -11.12 -16.55
N ILE A 74 1.53 -12.20 -17.14
CA ILE A 74 1.97 -13.57 -16.83
C ILE A 74 3.39 -13.84 -17.34
N GLU A 75 3.82 -13.18 -18.41
CA GLU A 75 5.17 -13.31 -18.97
C GLU A 75 6.19 -12.42 -18.23
N MET A 76 5.72 -11.45 -17.45
CA MET A 76 6.54 -10.53 -16.64
C MET A 76 6.91 -11.08 -15.25
N ASN A 77 6.31 -12.20 -14.82
CA ASN A 77 6.52 -12.79 -13.49
C ASN A 77 7.51 -13.96 -13.50
#